data_AF-A0A520HTK9-F1
#
_entry.id   AF-A0A520HTK9-F1
#
_cell.length_a   1.000
_cell.length_b   1.000
_cell.length_c   1.000
_cell.angle_alpha   90.00
_cell.angle_beta   90.00
_cell.angle_gamma   90.00
#
_symmetry.space_group_name_H-M   'P 1'
#
loop_
_entity.id
_entity.type
_entity.pdbx_description
1 polymer ?
#
loop_
_entity_poly.entity_id
_entity_poly.type
_entity_poly.pdbx_seq_one_letter_code
_entity_poly.pdbx_strand_id
1 'polypeptide(L)'
;MAEGRGPRLYTIPAHRAFADALVAGLMRAHSGNDLARGLILLPNNRAVRAVTDAFVRASGGGLLLPRLVAIGDADLGEAAGAALDAIDEDAPPPAVSPTARRMILARLVGEERARA
;
A
#
# COMPACT_ATOMS: atom_id res chain seq x y z
N MET A 1 -11.92 -25.97 8.72
CA MET A 1 -11.65 -25.36 7.40
C MET A 1 -12.74 -24.34 7.16
N ALA A 2 -12.42 -23.05 7.12
CA ALA A 2 -13.41 -22.03 6.86
C ALA A 2 -13.85 -22.14 5.40
N GLU A 3 -15.11 -22.49 5.14
CA GLU A 3 -15.71 -22.34 3.82
C GLU A 3 -15.56 -20.87 3.40
N GLY A 4 -14.61 -20.61 2.50
CA GLY A 4 -14.31 -19.26 2.05
C GLY A 4 -15.52 -18.67 1.37
N ARG A 5 -16.12 -17.65 1.98
CA ARG A 5 -17.19 -16.87 1.35
C ARG A 5 -16.68 -16.38 -0.01
N GLY A 6 -17.32 -16.81 -1.08
CA GLY A 6 -16.93 -16.47 -2.46
C GLY A 6 -16.85 -14.94 -2.69
N PRO A 7 -16.19 -14.51 -3.78
CA PRO A 7 -15.97 -13.09 -4.05
C PRO A 7 -17.30 -12.33 -4.13
N ARG A 8 -17.36 -11.16 -3.49
CA ARG A 8 -18.51 -10.26 -3.58
C ARG A 8 -18.41 -9.46 -4.88
N LEU A 9 -19.28 -9.76 -5.84
CA LEU A 9 -19.33 -9.06 -7.11
C LEU A 9 -20.26 -7.83 -7.02
N TYR A 10 -19.78 -6.70 -7.53
CA TYR A 10 -20.55 -5.45 -7.62
C TYR A 10 -20.49 -4.89 -9.04
N THR A 11 -21.47 -4.06 -9.38
CA THR A 11 -21.53 -3.38 -10.69
C THR A 11 -21.81 -1.91 -10.49
N ILE A 12 -21.07 -1.07 -11.20
CA ILE A 12 -21.31 0.37 -11.30
C ILE A 12 -21.87 0.65 -12.70
N PRO A 13 -23.05 1.28 -12.84
CA PRO A 13 -23.61 1.61 -14.14
C PRO A 13 -22.68 2.50 -14.98
N ALA A 14 -22.57 2.23 -16.29
CA ALA A 14 -21.63 2.89 -17.19
C ALA A 14 -21.83 4.41 -17.34
N HIS A 15 -23.02 4.93 -17.04
CA HIS A 15 -23.32 6.37 -17.10
C HIS A 15 -22.85 7.14 -15.86
N ARG A 16 -22.39 6.45 -14.81
CA ARG A 16 -21.86 7.09 -13.61
C ARG A 16 -20.35 7.26 -13.72
N ALA A 17 -19.85 8.36 -13.17
CA ALA A 17 -18.42 8.52 -12.95
C ALA A 17 -17.94 7.40 -12.01
N PHE A 18 -17.19 6.45 -12.56
CA PHE A 18 -16.85 5.20 -11.88
C PHE A 18 -16.12 5.43 -10.56
N ALA A 19 -15.10 6.30 -10.56
CA ALA A 19 -14.30 6.59 -9.37
C ALA A 19 -15.14 7.19 -8.23
N ASP A 20 -15.99 8.18 -8.54
CA ASP A 20 -16.86 8.81 -7.54
C ASP A 20 -17.90 7.82 -7.01
N ALA A 21 -18.50 7.01 -7.89
CA ALA A 21 -19.47 5.99 -7.50
C ALA A 21 -18.85 4.90 -6.61
N LEU A 22 -17.63 4.47 -6.92
CA LEU A 22 -16.85 3.51 -6.14
C LEU A 22 -16.55 4.06 -4.75
N VAL A 23 -15.95 5.25 -4.68
CA VAL A 23 -15.59 5.92 -3.41
C VAL A 23 -16.82 6.12 -2.54
N ALA A 24 -17.91 6.63 -3.10
CA ALA A 24 -19.15 6.83 -2.35
C ALA A 24 -19.71 5.50 -1.83
N GLY A 25 -19.58 4.41 -2.60
CA GLY A 25 -19.93 3.06 -2.15
C GLY A 25 -19.07 2.58 -0.98
N LEU A 26 -17.75 2.74 -1.08
CA LEU A 26 -16.79 2.29 -0.07
C LEU A 26 -16.96 3.04 1.26
N MET A 27 -17.11 4.37 1.22
CA MET A 27 -17.33 5.19 2.42
C MET A 27 -18.66 4.91 3.12
N ARG A 28 -19.68 4.45 2.39
CA ARG A 28 -20.95 3.99 3.01
C ARG A 28 -20.83 2.61 3.63
N ALA A 29 -19.99 1.74 3.06
CA ALA A 29 -19.88 0.35 3.47
C ALA A 29 -18.90 0.13 4.63
N HIS A 30 -17.98 1.07 4.86
CA HIS A 30 -16.90 0.93 5.86
C HIS A 30 -16.75 2.19 6.71
N SER A 31 -16.34 2.01 7.96
CA SER A 31 -15.91 3.14 8.80
C SER A 31 -14.61 3.74 8.26
N GLY A 32 -14.31 5.00 8.59
CA GLY A 32 -13.05 5.64 8.16
C GLY A 32 -11.79 4.87 8.58
N ASN A 33 -11.79 4.29 9.79
CA ASN A 33 -10.68 3.48 10.29
C ASN A 33 -10.53 2.15 9.56
N ASP A 34 -11.64 1.51 9.19
CA ASP A 34 -11.60 0.26 8.43
C ASP A 34 -11.15 0.51 6.99
N LEU A 35 -11.62 1.60 6.39
CA LEU A 35 -11.24 2.00 5.04
C LEU A 35 -9.74 2.34 4.96
N ALA A 36 -9.20 3.06 5.95
CA ALA A 36 -7.77 3.40 5.99
C ALA A 36 -6.84 2.16 6.06
N ARG A 37 -7.30 1.05 6.62
CA ARG A 37 -6.57 -0.24 6.63
C ARG A 37 -6.78 -1.07 5.36
N GLY A 38 -7.65 -0.63 4.46
CA GLY A 38 -7.98 -1.35 3.23
C GLY A 38 -6.89 -1.28 2.17
N LEU A 39 -6.85 -2.31 1.32
CA LEU A 39 -6.07 -2.37 0.10
C LEU A 39 -7.01 -2.36 -1.10
N ILE A 40 -6.81 -1.43 -2.03
CA ILE A 40 -7.59 -1.32 -3.27
C ILE A 40 -6.65 -1.55 -4.45
N LEU A 41 -6.96 -2.60 -5.19
CA LEU A 41 -6.25 -3.03 -6.37
C LEU A 41 -6.87 -2.38 -7.62
N LEU A 42 -6.04 -1.77 -8.45
CA LEU A 42 -6.45 -0.96 -9.58
C LEU A 42 -5.69 -1.37 -10.86
N PRO A 43 -6.29 -1.17 -12.05
CA PRO A 43 -5.70 -1.66 -13.29
C PRO A 43 -4.43 -0.91 -13.70
N ASN A 44 -4.28 0.37 -13.35
CA ASN A 44 -3.14 1.20 -13.74
C ASN A 44 -3.02 2.46 -12.86
N ASN A 45 -1.92 3.20 -13.03
CA ASN A 45 -1.67 4.43 -12.28
C ASN A 45 -2.70 5.54 -12.56
N ARG A 46 -3.33 5.54 -13.75
CA ARG A 46 -4.41 6.49 -14.06
C ARG A 46 -5.64 6.24 -13.18
N ALA A 47 -5.99 4.98 -12.94
CA ALA A 47 -7.07 4.61 -12.04
C ALA A 47 -6.75 4.98 -10.58
N VAL A 48 -5.50 4.80 -10.13
CA VAL A 48 -5.04 5.25 -8.81
C VAL A 48 -5.31 6.74 -8.62
N ARG A 49 -4.84 7.58 -9.55
CA ARG A 49 -5.06 9.03 -9.50
C ARG A 49 -6.55 9.39 -9.47
N ALA A 50 -7.35 8.80 -10.36
CA ALA A 50 -8.78 9.09 -10.44
C ALA A 50 -9.52 8.73 -9.14
N VAL A 51 -9.17 7.61 -8.50
CA VAL A 51 -9.77 7.18 -7.22
C VAL A 51 -9.28 8.06 -6.06
N THR A 52 -8.00 8.43 -6.02
CA THR A 52 -7.46 9.38 -5.04
C THR A 52 -8.21 10.71 -5.11
N ASP A 53 -8.36 11.28 -6.31
CA ASP A 53 -9.06 12.56 -6.48
C ASP A 53 -10.53 12.46 -6.08
N ALA A 54 -11.18 11.32 -6.34
CA ALA A 54 -12.54 11.06 -5.90
C ALA A 54 -12.66 11.00 -4.36
N PHE A 55 -11.69 10.37 -3.67
CA PHE A 55 -11.64 10.40 -2.20
C PHE A 55 -11.45 11.81 -1.66
N VAL A 56 -10.56 12.60 -2.26
CA VAL A 56 -10.31 13.99 -1.85
C VAL A 56 -11.56 14.86 -2.02
N ARG A 57 -12.27 14.72 -3.15
CA ARG A 57 -13.55 15.43 -3.35
C ARG A 57 -14.61 15.00 -2.35
N ALA A 58 -14.67 13.71 -2.02
CA ALA A 58 -15.72 13.15 -1.19
C ALA A 58 -15.49 13.33 0.32
N SER A 59 -14.24 13.48 0.77
CA SER A 59 -13.92 13.62 2.21
C SER A 59 -14.28 14.99 2.77
N GLY A 60 -14.25 16.04 1.95
CA GLY A 60 -14.49 17.42 2.40
C GLY A 60 -13.49 17.95 3.45
N GLY A 61 -12.43 17.18 3.74
CA GLY A 61 -11.47 17.40 4.82
C GLY A 61 -10.34 16.34 4.82
N GLY A 62 -9.54 16.28 5.88
CA GLY A 62 -8.45 15.31 6.00
C GLY A 62 -8.95 13.87 6.18
N LEU A 63 -8.53 12.96 5.30
CA LEU A 63 -8.86 11.53 5.33
C LEU A 63 -7.58 10.69 5.19
N LEU A 64 -7.46 9.65 6.00
CA LEU A 64 -6.47 8.59 5.77
C LEU A 64 -6.97 7.68 4.67
N LEU A 65 -6.22 7.65 3.57
CA LEU A 65 -6.58 6.86 2.39
C LEU A 65 -6.19 5.38 2.56
N PRO A 66 -6.98 4.45 1.99
CA PRO A 66 -6.54 3.08 1.80
C PRO A 66 -5.27 3.01 0.96
N ARG A 67 -4.53 1.91 1.06
CA ARG A 67 -3.43 1.63 0.12
C ARG A 67 -4.01 1.39 -1.27
N LEU A 68 -3.57 2.17 -2.26
CA LEU A 68 -4.00 2.07 -3.66
C LEU A 68 -2.84 1.50 -4.49
N VAL A 69 -3.04 0.37 -5.16
CA VAL A 69 -1.97 -0.34 -5.88
C VAL A 69 -2.40 -0.62 -7.31
N ALA A 70 -1.57 -0.21 -8.27
CA ALA A 70 -1.75 -0.54 -9.68
C ALA A 70 -1.12 -1.90 -10.03
N ILE A 71 -1.87 -2.81 -10.67
CA ILE A 71 -1.40 -4.16 -11.03
C ILE A 71 -1.04 -4.31 -12.51
N GLY A 72 -1.49 -3.41 -13.39
CA GLY A 72 -1.32 -3.57 -14.84
C GLY A 72 -0.35 -2.59 -15.49
N ASP A 73 0.42 -1.82 -14.71
CA ASP A 73 1.34 -0.81 -15.25
C ASP A 73 2.78 -1.35 -15.29
N ALA A 74 3.53 -1.13 -16.38
CA ALA A 74 4.86 -1.72 -16.56
C ALA A 74 5.90 -1.27 -15.50
N ASP A 75 5.61 -0.18 -14.79
CA ASP A 75 6.38 0.34 -13.64
C ASP A 75 6.01 -0.34 -12.30
N LEU A 76 5.40 -1.53 -12.39
CA LEU A 76 4.98 -2.43 -11.30
C LEU A 76 6.07 -2.78 -10.27
N GLY A 77 7.34 -2.56 -10.62
CA GLY A 77 8.48 -3.24 -9.97
C GLY A 77 8.60 -3.00 -8.47
N GLU A 78 8.50 -1.75 -8.00
CA GLU A 78 8.76 -1.43 -6.59
C GLU A 78 7.49 -1.23 -5.75
N ALA A 79 6.49 -0.49 -6.25
CA ALA A 79 5.34 -0.10 -5.44
C ALA A 79 4.31 -1.23 -5.24
N ALA A 80 4.12 -2.09 -6.25
CA ALA A 80 3.23 -3.24 -6.12
C ALA A 80 3.89 -4.37 -5.34
N GLY A 81 5.20 -4.58 -5.49
CA GLY A 81 6.01 -5.46 -4.66
C GLY A 81 5.87 -5.11 -3.17
N ALA A 82 6.19 -3.87 -2.79
CA ALA A 82 6.10 -3.41 -1.39
C ALA A 82 4.68 -3.36 -0.81
N ALA A 83 3.63 -3.52 -1.63
CA ALA A 83 2.24 -3.54 -1.18
C ALA A 83 1.61 -4.93 -1.13
N LEU A 84 2.14 -5.87 -1.91
CA LEU A 84 1.75 -7.28 -1.91
C LEU A 84 2.70 -8.15 -1.09
N ASP A 85 3.91 -7.66 -0.79
CA ASP A 85 4.70 -8.15 0.32
C ASP A 85 3.85 -7.97 1.57
N ALA A 86 3.36 -9.08 2.10
CA ALA A 86 2.99 -9.14 3.50
C ALA A 86 4.17 -8.52 4.24
N ILE A 87 3.90 -7.49 5.05
CA ILE A 87 4.89 -7.00 6.02
C ILE A 87 5.43 -8.28 6.67
N ASP A 88 6.71 -8.60 6.41
CA ASP A 88 7.29 -9.92 6.70
C ASP A 88 6.62 -10.50 7.95
N GLU A 89 5.94 -11.64 7.82
CA GLU A 89 5.31 -12.29 8.98
C GLU A 89 6.37 -12.61 10.05
N ASP A 90 7.64 -12.64 9.64
CA ASP A 90 8.80 -12.63 10.52
C ASP A 90 9.20 -11.18 10.87
N ALA A 91 9.09 -10.85 12.16
CA ALA A 91 9.63 -9.61 12.68
C ALA A 91 11.10 -9.45 12.23
N PRO A 92 11.52 -8.25 11.78
CA PRO A 92 12.89 -8.03 11.37
C PRO A 92 13.83 -8.45 12.50
N PRO A 93 15.01 -9.04 12.20
CA PRO A 93 15.93 -9.50 13.22
C PRO A 93 16.26 -8.34 14.18
N PRO A 94 16.46 -8.63 15.47
CA PRO A 94 16.67 -7.61 16.47
C PRO A 94 17.83 -6.70 16.06
N ALA A 95 17.65 -5.40 16.24
CA ALA A 95 18.64 -4.42 15.86
C ALA A 95 19.99 -4.72 16.55
N VAL A 96 21.07 -4.73 15.77
CA VAL A 96 22.43 -4.85 16.30
C VAL A 96 22.65 -3.77 17.35
N SER A 97 23.18 -4.16 18.53
CA SER A 97 23.41 -3.23 19.63
C SER A 97 24.27 -2.04 19.17
N PRO A 98 24.05 -0.82 19.71
CA PRO A 98 24.76 0.38 19.25
C PRO A 98 26.29 0.22 19.29
N THR A 99 26.81 -0.46 20.30
CA THR A 99 28.25 -0.72 20.46
C THR A 99 28.75 -1.72 19.42
N ALA A 100 28.06 -2.84 19.22
CA ALA A 100 28.45 -3.85 18.22
C ALA A 100 28.42 -3.25 16.81
N ARG A 101 27.40 -2.45 16.48
CA ARG A 101 27.29 -1.75 15.20
C ARG A 101 28.48 -0.83 14.94
N ARG A 102 28.90 -0.04 15.94
CA ARG A 102 30.06 0.84 15.85
C ARG A 102 31.36 0.08 15.62
N MET A 103 31.57 -1.04 16.30
CA MET A 103 32.78 -1.86 16.14
C MET A 103 32.84 -2.53 14.76
N ILE A 104 31.71 -3.03 14.26
CA ILE A 104 31.62 -3.59 12.90
C ILE A 104 31.95 -2.51 11.86
N LEU A 105 31.32 -1.33 11.97
CA LEU A 105 31.59 -0.22 11.06
C LEU A 105 33.04 0.26 11.12
N ALA A 106 33.62 0.37 12.32
CA ALA A 106 35.02 0.76 12.49
C ALA A 106 35.98 -0.22 11.79
N ARG A 107 35.73 -1.54 11.91
CA ARG A 107 36.49 -2.57 11.19
C ARG A 107 36.38 -2.41 9.68
N LEU A 108 35.14 -2.31 9.16
CA LEU A 108 34.90 -2.18 7.72
C LEU A 108 35.55 -0.93 7.13
N VAL A 109 35.47 0.21 7.83
CA VAL A 109 36.14 1.46 7.42
C VAL A 109 37.67 1.30 7.44
N GLY A 110 38.22 0.59 8.43
CA GLY A 110 39.65 0.29 8.48
C GLY A 110 40.12 -0.59 7.32
N GLU A 111 39.35 -1.62 6.99
CA GLU A 111 39.61 -2.52 5.86
C GLU A 111 39.58 -1.78 4.52
N GLU A 112 38.58 -0.93 4.30
CA GLU A 112 38.49 -0.13 3.06
C GLU A 112 39.62 0.90 2.95
N ARG A 113 40.02 1.53 4.05
CA ARG A 113 41.17 2.46 4.05
C ARG A 113 42.50 1.77 3.79
N ALA A 114 42.66 0.49 4.15
CA ALA A 114 43.87 -0.28 3.89
C ALA A 114 43.93 -0.82 2.44
N ARG A 115 42.78 -0.87 1.76
CA ARG A 115 42.68 -1.27 0.34
C ARG A 115 42.92 -0.10 -0.63
N ALA A 116 42.71 1.13 -0.18
CA ALA A 116 42.94 2.38 -0.92
C ALA A 116 44.41 2.80 -0.85
#